data_AF-A0A941Y0W8-F1
#
_entry.id   AF-A0A941Y0W8-F1
#
_cell.length_a   1.000
_cell.length_b   1.000
_cell.length_c   1.000
_cell.angle_alpha   90.00
_cell.angle_beta   90.00
_cell.angle_gamma   90.00
#
_symmetry.space_group_name_H-M   'P 1'
#
loop_
_entity.id
_entity.type
_entity.pdbx_description
1 polymer ?
#
loop_
_entity_poly.entity_id
_entity_poly.type
_entity_poly.pdbx_seq_one_letter_code
_entity_poly.pdbx_strand_id
1 'polypeptide(L)'
;MTLKPCLVCGQPGRRNRCPEHLPKRPNKHLPRHHPHMNGGRWKRLSVAARRRQPWCLDCGAVADLTVDHVIPIAEAPELAYEPRNLAVRCRPCNSRRGARCTDAERDAVLEAITAPPTRGDALNGALHRRDAKARGALHTPGGYA
;
A
#
# COMPACT_ATOMS: atom_id res chain seq x y z
N MET A 1 -37.19 22.70 5.86
CA MET A 1 -36.11 21.70 5.65
C MET A 1 -36.27 21.12 4.26
N THR A 2 -35.35 21.41 3.34
CA THR A 2 -35.45 20.96 1.94
C THR A 2 -35.06 19.50 1.82
N LEU A 3 -36.00 18.64 1.44
CA LEU A 3 -35.72 17.25 1.08
C LEU A 3 -35.06 17.21 -0.30
N LYS A 4 -34.05 16.35 -0.44
CA LYS A 4 -33.32 16.13 -1.69
C LYS A 4 -33.57 14.70 -2.15
N PRO A 5 -33.75 14.44 -3.46
CA PRO A 5 -33.94 13.09 -3.96
C PRO A 5 -32.64 12.28 -3.86
N CYS A 6 -32.79 10.97 -3.65
CA CYS A 6 -31.68 10.04 -3.76
C CYS A 6 -31.17 9.94 -5.20
N LEU A 7 -29.86 10.07 -5.43
CA LEU A 7 -29.22 9.97 -6.75
C LEU A 7 -29.25 8.56 -7.39
N VAL A 8 -29.90 7.59 -6.73
CA VAL A 8 -29.96 6.19 -7.18
C VAL A 8 -31.41 5.75 -7.33
N CYS A 9 -32.23 5.85 -6.27
CA CYS A 9 -33.64 5.45 -6.31
C CYS A 9 -34.65 6.61 -6.32
N GLY A 10 -34.20 7.88 -6.34
CA GLY A 10 -35.08 9.05 -6.38
C GLY A 10 -35.82 9.38 -5.07
N GLN A 11 -35.83 8.48 -4.08
CA GLN A 11 -36.57 8.66 -2.83
C GLN A 11 -36.17 9.96 -2.09
N PRO A 12 -37.14 10.79 -1.67
CA PRO A 12 -36.86 12.06 -1.01
C PRO A 12 -36.31 11.82 0.40
N GLY A 13 -35.18 12.44 0.70
CA GLY A 13 -34.53 12.30 1.99
C GLY A 13 -33.80 13.58 2.42
N ARG A 14 -33.21 13.54 3.62
CA ARG A 14 -32.40 14.67 4.12
C ARG A 14 -31.04 14.81 3.40
N ARG A 15 -30.67 13.82 2.57
CA ARG A 15 -29.39 13.73 1.84
C ARG A 15 -29.67 13.28 0.41
N ASN A 16 -28.69 13.47 -0.46
CA ASN A 16 -28.75 13.03 -1.86
C ASN A 16 -28.62 11.50 -2.02
N ARG A 17 -28.50 10.72 -0.93
CA ARG A 17 -28.52 9.24 -0.94
C ARG A 17 -29.27 8.74 0.30
N CYS A 18 -30.22 7.82 0.12
CA CYS A 18 -30.97 7.19 1.23
C CYS A 18 -30.06 6.23 2.04
N PRO A 19 -30.47 5.76 3.23
CA PRO A 19 -29.66 4.85 4.06
C PRO A 19 -29.22 3.57 3.33
N GLU A 20 -30.04 3.06 2.43
CA GLU A 20 -29.75 1.88 1.60
C GLU A 20 -28.67 2.16 0.55
N HIS A 21 -28.73 3.34 -0.10
CA HIS A 21 -27.77 3.76 -1.13
C HIS A 21 -26.60 4.58 -0.57
N LEU A 22 -26.47 4.69 0.75
CA LEU A 22 -25.35 5.35 1.38
C LEU A 22 -24.10 4.47 1.20
N PRO A 23 -22.97 5.01 0.71
CA PRO A 23 -21.74 4.24 0.64
C PRO A 23 -21.40 3.70 2.03
N LYS A 24 -21.18 2.39 2.15
CA LYS A 24 -20.69 1.79 3.40
C LYS A 24 -19.37 2.47 3.74
N ARG A 25 -19.33 3.19 4.86
CA ARG A 25 -18.07 3.75 5.36
C ARG A 25 -17.11 2.58 5.60
N PRO A 26 -15.83 2.69 5.20
CA PRO A 26 -14.86 1.67 5.59
C PRO A 26 -14.84 1.59 7.13
N ASN A 27 -14.78 0.37 7.65
CA ASN A 27 -14.86 0.14 9.08
C ASN A 27 -13.74 0.92 9.78
N LYS A 28 -14.09 1.83 10.69
CA LYS A 28 -13.11 2.63 11.47
C LYS A 28 -12.26 1.72 12.37
N HIS A 29 -12.73 0.51 12.65
CA HIS A 29 -12.06 -0.52 13.44
C HIS A 29 -11.29 -1.51 12.57
N LEU A 30 -10.51 -1.00 11.61
CA LEU A 30 -9.51 -1.85 10.98
C LEU A 30 -8.52 -2.31 12.06
N PRO A 31 -8.09 -3.60 12.06
CA PRO A 31 -7.16 -4.11 13.05
C PRO A 31 -5.95 -3.19 13.21
N ARG A 32 -5.37 -3.08 14.41
CA ARG A 32 -4.20 -2.20 14.66
C ARG A 32 -3.00 -2.56 13.76
N HIS A 33 -2.95 -3.79 13.27
CA HIS A 33 -1.97 -4.31 12.31
C HIS A 33 -2.34 -4.04 10.83
N HIS A 34 -3.46 -3.39 10.56
CA HIS A 34 -3.90 -3.10 9.21
C HIS A 34 -2.91 -2.15 8.52
N PRO A 35 -2.57 -2.36 7.25
CA PRO A 35 -1.51 -1.61 6.57
C PRO A 35 -1.74 -0.09 6.54
N HIS A 36 -3.00 0.32 6.55
CA HIS A 36 -3.40 1.72 6.58
C HIS A 36 -3.14 2.41 7.94
N MET A 37 -2.75 1.67 8.98
CA MET A 37 -2.48 2.21 10.33
C MET A 37 -1.00 2.58 10.55
N ASN A 38 -0.08 2.20 9.66
CA ASN A 38 1.35 2.58 9.74
C ASN A 38 1.79 3.41 8.53
N GLY A 39 1.28 4.64 8.46
CA GLY A 39 1.54 5.58 7.36
C GLY A 39 3.02 5.90 7.16
N GLY A 40 3.84 5.87 8.23
CA GLY A 40 5.28 6.12 8.13
C GLY A 40 6.06 5.00 7.44
N ARG A 41 5.73 3.73 7.72
CA ARG A 41 6.29 2.57 7.01
C ARG A 41 5.88 2.59 5.54
N TRP A 42 4.58 2.80 5.28
CA TRP A 42 4.06 2.88 3.92
C TRP A 42 4.70 4.02 3.11
N LYS A 43 4.84 5.22 3.68
CA LYS A 43 5.46 6.37 3.00
C LYS A 43 6.87 6.05 2.51
N ARG A 44 7.69 5.41 3.35
CA ARG A 44 9.07 5.00 2.98
C ARG A 44 9.08 3.95 1.88
N LEU A 45 8.27 2.90 2.03
CA LEU A 45 8.18 1.81 1.06
C LEU A 45 7.66 2.31 -0.29
N SER A 46 6.66 3.18 -0.27
CA SER A 46 6.06 3.79 -1.46
C SER A 46 7.04 4.67 -2.22
N VAL A 47 7.89 5.44 -1.51
CA VAL A 47 8.99 6.20 -2.12
C VAL A 47 10.04 5.25 -2.73
N ALA A 48 10.41 4.18 -2.03
CA ALA A 48 11.38 3.22 -2.54
C ALA A 48 10.88 2.50 -3.81
N ALA A 49 9.60 2.09 -3.84
CA ALA A 49 8.99 1.47 -5.01
C ALA A 49 9.01 2.41 -6.23
N ARG A 50 8.58 3.67 -6.07
CA ARG A 50 8.61 4.68 -7.16
C ARG A 50 10.03 5.04 -7.63
N ARG A 51 11.05 4.90 -6.78
CA ARG A 51 12.45 5.08 -7.20
C ARG A 51 12.97 3.92 -8.04
N ARG A 52 12.55 2.69 -7.71
CA ARG A 52 12.92 1.48 -8.45
C ARG A 52 12.19 1.38 -9.79
N GLN A 53 10.93 1.80 -9.81
CA GLN A 53 10.07 1.82 -10.98
C GLN A 53 9.49 3.24 -11.17
N PRO A 54 10.26 4.19 -11.74
CA PRO A 54 9.81 5.56 -12.02
C PRO A 54 8.88 5.66 -13.25
N TRP A 55 8.05 4.65 -13.51
CA TRP A 55 7.06 4.64 -14.59
C TRP A 55 5.85 3.77 -14.20
N CYS A 56 4.74 3.96 -14.89
CA CYS A 56 3.55 3.12 -14.76
C CYS A 56 3.78 1.77 -15.44
N LEU A 57 3.58 0.66 -14.73
CA LEU A 57 3.69 -0.68 -15.30
C LEU A 57 2.76 -0.92 -16.50
N ASP A 58 1.55 -0.34 -16.48
CA ASP A 58 0.53 -0.64 -17.48
C ASP A 58 0.60 0.26 -18.72
N CYS A 59 1.03 1.53 -18.58
CA CYS A 59 0.99 2.50 -19.68
C CYS A 59 2.28 3.32 -19.88
N GLY A 60 3.31 3.10 -19.06
CA GLY A 60 4.59 3.80 -19.17
C GLY A 60 4.60 5.26 -18.71
N ALA A 61 3.47 5.84 -18.29
CA ALA A 61 3.42 7.21 -17.78
C ALA A 61 4.41 7.41 -16.62
N VAL A 62 5.09 8.55 -16.57
CA VAL A 62 6.10 8.88 -15.54
C VAL A 62 5.59 9.88 -14.48
N ALA A 63 4.36 10.37 -14.64
CA ALA A 63 3.72 11.34 -13.76
C ALA A 63 2.52 10.73 -13.02
N ASP A 64 2.13 11.38 -11.92
CA ASP A 64 1.02 10.96 -11.03
C ASP A 64 1.07 9.47 -10.64
N LEU A 65 2.27 9.03 -10.28
CA LEU A 65 2.56 7.66 -9.90
C LEU A 65 2.07 7.35 -8.48
N THR A 66 1.35 6.24 -8.39
CA THR A 66 0.87 5.63 -7.15
C THR A 66 1.49 4.24 -7.02
N VAL A 67 1.44 3.67 -5.81
CA VAL A 67 1.88 2.30 -5.56
C VAL A 67 0.66 1.45 -5.30
N ASP A 68 0.54 0.36 -6.05
CA ASP A 68 -0.55 -0.60 -6.00
C ASP A 68 -0.08 -1.90 -5.36
N HIS A 69 -0.99 -2.57 -4.67
CA HIS A 69 -0.81 -3.93 -4.19
C HIS A 69 -1.28 -4.89 -5.28
N VAL A 70 -0.37 -5.70 -5.81
CA VAL A 70 -0.71 -6.66 -6.88
C VAL A 70 -1.76 -7.63 -6.35
N ILE A 71 -1.46 -8.30 -5.23
CA ILE A 71 -2.44 -9.04 -4.42
C ILE A 71 -3.08 -8.05 -3.43
N PRO A 72 -4.41 -7.84 -3.46
CA PRO A 72 -5.08 -6.86 -2.61
C PRO A 72 -4.90 -7.12 -1.11
N ILE A 73 -4.78 -6.05 -0.32
CA ILE A 73 -4.69 -6.14 1.15
C ILE A 73 -5.86 -6.90 1.77
N ALA A 74 -7.06 -6.79 1.17
CA ALA A 74 -8.26 -7.47 1.66
C ALA A 74 -8.14 -9.00 1.57
N GLU A 75 -7.29 -9.50 0.66
CA GLU A 75 -7.06 -10.92 0.45
C GLU A 75 -5.82 -11.40 1.23
N ALA A 76 -4.70 -10.68 1.13
CA ALA A 76 -3.42 -11.05 1.74
C ALA A 76 -2.86 -9.90 2.60
N PRO A 77 -3.42 -9.65 3.80
CA PRO A 77 -3.00 -8.54 4.66
C PRO A 77 -1.54 -8.65 5.13
N GLU A 78 -1.01 -9.87 5.21
CA GLU A 78 0.39 -10.17 5.54
C GLU A 78 1.37 -9.67 4.48
N LEU A 79 0.95 -9.59 3.21
CA LEU A 79 1.78 -9.15 2.08
C LEU A 79 1.75 -7.64 1.85
N ALA A 80 1.09 -6.88 2.71
CA ALA A 80 0.86 -5.45 2.46
C ALA A 80 2.12 -4.57 2.48
N TYR A 81 3.20 -5.05 3.10
CA TYR A 81 4.49 -4.38 3.13
C TYR A 81 5.60 -5.16 2.42
N GLU A 82 5.23 -6.22 1.70
CA GLU A 82 6.17 -7.03 0.94
C GLU A 82 6.54 -6.29 -0.35
N PRO A 83 7.81 -5.85 -0.54
CA PRO A 83 8.19 -5.10 -1.72
C PRO A 83 7.89 -5.83 -3.04
N ARG A 84 7.93 -7.18 -3.06
CA ARG A 84 7.63 -7.99 -4.25
C ARG A 84 6.14 -8.01 -4.61
N ASN A 85 5.25 -7.66 -3.67
CA ASN A 85 3.80 -7.51 -3.91
C ASN A 85 3.40 -6.08 -4.36
N LEU A 86 4.37 -5.18 -4.56
CA LEU A 86 4.11 -3.78 -4.92
C LEU A 86 4.46 -3.48 -6.37
N ALA A 87 3.56 -2.81 -7.06
CA ALA A 87 3.78 -2.29 -8.42
C ALA A 87 3.50 -0.79 -8.48
N VAL A 88 4.23 -0.06 -9.31
CA VAL A 88 4.01 1.36 -9.55
C VAL A 88 3.09 1.54 -10.76
N ARG A 89 1.99 2.27 -10.55
CA ARG A 89 0.98 2.56 -11.56
C ARG A 89 0.56 4.02 -11.47
N CYS A 90 0.31 4.67 -12.60
CA CYS A 90 -0.31 5.99 -12.56
C CYS A 90 -1.73 5.89 -11.98
N ARG A 91 -2.20 6.98 -11.37
CA ARG A 91 -3.54 7.04 -10.75
C ARG A 91 -4.69 6.51 -11.62
N PRO A 92 -4.80 6.84 -12.93
CA PRO A 92 -5.90 6.32 -13.75
C PRO A 92 -5.81 4.80 -13.97
N CYS A 93 -4.62 4.25 -14.24
CA CYS A 93 -4.44 2.81 -14.39
C CYS A 93 -4.75 2.06 -13.08
N ASN A 94 -4.25 2.56 -11.96
CA ASN A 94 -4.51 1.99 -10.65
C ASN A 94 -6.01 2.02 -10.32
N SER A 95 -6.67 3.17 -10.54
CA SER A 95 -8.11 3.33 -10.32
C SER A 95 -8.95 2.42 -11.21
N ARG A 96 -8.53 2.21 -12.47
CA ARG A 96 -9.18 1.28 -13.39
C ARG A 96 -9.05 -0.15 -12.92
N ARG A 97 -7.87 -0.59 -12.44
CA ARG A 97 -7.65 -1.95 -11.92
C ARG A 97 -8.52 -2.22 -10.70
N GLY A 98 -8.51 -1.31 -9.72
CA GLY A 98 -9.19 -1.49 -8.44
C GLY A 98 -8.60 -2.69 -7.66
N ALA A 99 -9.42 -3.41 -6.91
CA ALA A 99 -8.99 -4.56 -6.11
C ALA A 99 -8.94 -5.89 -6.90
N ARG A 100 -8.83 -5.84 -8.23
CA ARG A 100 -8.80 -7.04 -9.08
C ARG A 100 -7.37 -7.56 -9.18
N CYS A 101 -7.20 -8.86 -8.95
CA CYS A 101 -5.95 -9.59 -9.18
C CYS A 101 -6.28 -10.86 -9.96
N THR A 102 -5.54 -11.11 -11.02
CA THR A 102 -5.62 -12.38 -11.77
C THR A 102 -4.82 -13.47 -11.07
N ASP A 103 -5.14 -14.74 -11.35
CA ASP A 103 -4.38 -15.86 -10.78
C ASP A 103 -2.93 -15.86 -11.25
N ALA A 104 -2.67 -15.52 -12.52
CA ALA A 104 -1.32 -15.34 -13.03
C ALA A 104 -0.52 -14.24 -12.31
N GLU A 105 -1.16 -13.10 -11.97
CA GLU A 105 -0.51 -12.06 -11.16
C GLU A 105 -0.19 -12.56 -9.74
N ARG A 106 -1.10 -13.37 -9.17
CA ARG A 106 -0.93 -13.94 -7.84
C ARG A 106 0.22 -14.93 -7.79
N ASP A 107 0.24 -15.86 -8.74
CA ASP A 107 1.29 -16.87 -8.86
C ASP A 107 2.65 -16.20 -9.06
N ALA A 108 2.74 -15.21 -9.95
CA ALA A 108 3.97 -14.45 -10.17
C ALA A 108 4.48 -13.76 -8.90
N VAL A 109 3.60 -13.22 -8.05
CA VAL A 109 4.00 -12.61 -6.77
C VAL A 109 4.47 -13.66 -5.78
N LEU A 110 3.76 -14.77 -5.63
CA LEU A 110 4.11 -15.84 -4.69
C LEU A 110 5.41 -16.54 -5.09
N GLU A 111 5.60 -16.81 -6.38
CA GLU A 111 6.86 -17.30 -6.94
C GLU A 111 7.98 -16.29 -6.71
N ALA A 112 7.74 -15.01 -6.99
CA ALA A 112 8.75 -13.97 -6.73
C ALA A 112 9.14 -13.94 -5.26
N ILE A 113 8.20 -14.06 -4.31
CA ILE A 113 8.48 -14.06 -2.86
C ILE A 113 9.33 -15.26 -2.45
N THR A 114 9.00 -16.45 -2.96
CA THR A 114 9.69 -17.71 -2.62
C THR A 114 11.02 -17.87 -3.36
N ALA A 115 11.21 -17.16 -4.47
CA ALA A 115 12.42 -17.23 -5.27
C ALA A 115 13.66 -16.75 -4.47
N PRO A 116 14.80 -17.44 -4.61
CA PRO A 116 16.04 -17.04 -3.98
C PRO A 116 16.43 -15.62 -4.40
N PRO A 117 17.06 -14.83 -3.52
CA PRO A 117 17.43 -13.47 -3.83
C PRO A 117 18.41 -13.45 -5.00
N THR A 118 18.16 -12.55 -5.96
CA THR A 118 19.09 -12.33 -7.06
C THR A 118 20.34 -11.63 -6.55
N ARG A 119 21.43 -11.66 -7.33
CA ARG A 119 22.67 -10.93 -7.00
C ARG A 119 22.41 -9.43 -6.79
N GLY A 120 21.45 -8.84 -7.50
CA GLY A 120 21.03 -7.46 -7.32
C GLY A 120 20.26 -7.19 -6.02
N ASP A 121 19.47 -8.17 -5.54
CA ASP A 121 18.76 -8.07 -4.26
C ASP A 121 19.74 -8.10 -3.07
N ALA A 122 20.78 -8.94 -3.16
CA ALA A 122 21.82 -9.04 -2.13
C ALA A 122 22.59 -7.72 -1.94
N LEU A 123 22.89 -7.01 -3.03
CA LEU A 123 23.55 -5.70 -3.01
C LEU A 123 22.65 -4.63 -2.36
N ASN A 124 21.35 -4.62 -2.68
CA ASN A 124 20.38 -3.69 -2.09
C ASN A 124 20.12 -3.97 -0.59
N GLY A 125 20.10 -5.25 -0.18
CA GLY A 125 20.02 -5.63 1.23
C GLY A 125 21.20 -5.15 2.06
N ALA A 126 22.41 -5.12 1.49
CA ALA A 126 23.61 -4.58 2.14
C ALA A 126 23.56 -3.05 2.31
N LEU A 127 22.92 -2.33 1.38
CA LEU A 127 22.73 -0.87 1.47
C LEU A 127 21.68 -0.50 2.54
N HIS A 128 20.54 -1.20 2.61
CA HIS A 128 19.52 -0.93 3.64
C HIS A 128 19.96 -1.26 5.08
N ARG A 129 20.94 -2.15 5.28
CA ARG A 129 21.54 -2.37 6.61
C ARG A 129 22.33 -1.16 7.13
N ARG A 130 22.80 -0.26 6.26
CA ARG A 130 23.54 0.95 6.68
C ARG A 130 22.60 2.06 7.22
N ASP A 131 21.33 2.04 6.81
CA ASP A 131 20.29 2.97 7.29
C ASP A 131 19.60 2.49 8.59
N ALA A 132 19.94 1.28 9.06
CA ALA A 132 19.54 0.82 10.38
C ALA A 132 20.35 1.61 11.42
N LYS A 133 19.70 2.61 12.04
CA LYS A 133 20.19 3.40 13.18
C LYS A 133 21.09 2.54 14.06
N ALA A 134 22.37 2.92 14.16
CA ALA A 134 23.32 2.30 15.08
C ALA A 134 22.64 2.13 16.44
N ARG A 135 22.48 0.89 16.90
CA ARG A 135 22.02 0.64 18.27
C ARG A 135 23.02 1.35 19.18
N GLY A 136 22.48 2.24 20.01
CA GLY A 136 23.23 3.31 20.67
C GLY A 136 24.48 2.83 21.38
N ALA A 137 25.48 3.72 21.39
CA ALA A 137 26.63 3.62 22.26
C ALA A 137 26.15 3.27 23.69
N LEU A 138 26.72 2.20 24.25
CA LEU A 138 26.54 1.82 25.64
C LEU A 138 26.92 3.04 26.50
N HIS A 139 25.95 3.65 27.16
CA HIS A 139 26.24 4.64 28.20
C HIS A 139 27.08 3.92 29.27
N THR A 140 28.27 4.43 29.56
CA THR A 140 29.01 4.05 30.77
C THR A 140 28.56 5.02 31.84
N PRO A 141 27.86 4.60 32.90
CA PRO A 141 27.57 5.50 34.01
C PRO A 141 28.89 5.84 34.70
N GLY A 142 29.27 7.12 34.63
CA GLY A 142 30.44 7.65 35.33
C GLY A 142 30.25 7.50 36.84
N GLY A 143 31.19 6.83 37.49
CA GLY A 143 31.29 6.78 38.94
C GLY A 143 31.62 8.17 39.48
N TYR A 144 30.84 8.63 40.44
CA TYR A 144 31.21 9.75 41.31
C TYR A 144 32.04 9.19 42.48
N ALA A 145 33.13 9.89 42.79
CA ALA A 145 34.04 9.64 43.90
C ALA A 145 33.43 10.09 45.24
#